data_AF-A0A554FKE9-F1
#
_entry.id   AF-A0A554FKE9-F1
#
_cell.length_a   1.000
_cell.length_b   1.000
_cell.length_c   1.000
_cell.angle_alpha   90.00
_cell.angle_beta   90.00
_cell.angle_gamma   90.00
#
_symmetry.space_group_name_H-M   'P 1'
#
loop_
_entity.id
_entity.type
_entity.pdbx_description
1 polymer ?
#
loop_
_entity_poly.entity_id
_entity_poly.type
_entity_poly.pdbx_seq_one_letter_code
_entity_poly.pdbx_strand_id
1 'polypeptide(L)' 'MVVKRRWVVERTFGWLNLFRRLSKDYEQKPASSEAFIWLAMTAILLRRLAPV' A
#
# COMPACT_ATOMS: atom_id res chain seq x y z
N MET A 1 -17.61 13.79 -11.26
CA MET A 1 -16.47 14.56 -10.69
C MET A 1 -15.17 14.03 -11.28
N VAL A 2 -14.47 14.81 -12.12
CA VAL A 2 -13.13 14.46 -12.59
C VAL A 2 -12.12 14.82 -11.49
N VAL A 3 -11.55 13.80 -10.84
CA VAL A 3 -10.49 14.00 -9.85
C VAL A 3 -9.17 14.15 -10.61
N LYS A 4 -8.71 15.40 -10.77
CA LYS A 4 -7.34 15.67 -11.26
C LYS A 4 -6.37 14.93 -10.32
N ARG A 5 -5.56 14.01 -10.87
CA ARG A 5 -4.60 13.11 -10.17
C ARG A 5 -5.15 11.78 -9.60
N ARG A 6 -6.31 11.31 -10.09
CA ARG A 6 -6.84 9.96 -9.79
C ARG A 6 -5.78 8.84 -9.88
N TRP A 7 -4.92 8.89 -10.90
CA TRP A 7 -3.84 7.94 -11.12
C TRP A 7 -2.85 7.79 -9.96
N VAL A 8 -2.66 8.82 -9.13
CA VAL A 8 -1.76 8.73 -7.97
C VAL A 8 -2.35 7.82 -6.91
N VAL A 9 -3.64 7.99 -6.62
CA VAL A 9 -4.38 7.20 -5.64
C VAL A 9 -4.49 5.75 -6.11
N GLU A 10 -4.89 5.54 -7.37
CA GLU A 10 -4.97 4.20 -7.96
C GLU A 10 -3.63 3.48 -7.97
N ARG A 11 -2.53 4.20 -8.22
CA ARG A 11 -1.18 3.63 -8.17
C ARG A 11 -0.80 3.17 -6.76
N THR A 12 -1.13 3.97 -5.73
CA THR A 12 -0.89 3.57 -4.34
C THR A 12 -1.68 2.32 -3.99
N PHE A 13 -2.96 2.24 -4.38
CA PHE A 13 -3.76 1.04 -4.20
C PHE A 13 -3.24 -0.15 -5.00
N GLY A 14 -2.71 0.08 -6.20
CA GLY A 14 -2.04 -0.95 -7.00
C GLY A 14 -0.83 -1.57 -6.30
N TRP A 15 0.00 -0.76 -5.63
CA TRP A 15 1.10 -1.29 -4.83
C TRP A 15 0.63 -2.02 -3.58
N LEU A 16 -0.37 -1.49 -2.87
CA LEU A 16 -0.94 -2.17 -1.70
C LEU A 16 -1.56 -3.52 -2.06
N ASN A 17 -2.12 -3.66 -3.26
CA ASN A 17 -2.72 -4.90 -3.73
C ASN A 17 -1.70 -6.04 -3.91
N LEU A 18 -0.40 -5.73 -4.05
CA LEU A 18 0.68 -6.73 -4.11
C LEU A 18 0.96 -7.36 -2.73
N PHE A 19 0.51 -6.73 -1.65
CA PHE A 19 0.66 -7.27 -0.29
C PHE A 19 -0.57 -8.11 0.03
N ARG A 20 -0.42 -9.44 0.03
CA ARG A 20 -1.53 -10.40 0.23
C ARG A 20 -2.34 -10.12 1.52
N ARG A 21 -1.67 -9.74 2.61
CA ARG A 21 -2.31 -9.37 3.88
C ARG A 21 -3.14 -8.09 3.85
N LEU A 22 -2.95 -7.25 2.85
CA LEU A 22 -3.76 -6.03 2.66
C LEU A 22 -4.89 -6.24 1.65
N SER A 23 -4.68 -7.16 0.70
CA SER A 23 -5.60 -7.43 -0.41
C SER A 23 -6.61 -8.54 -0.12
N LYS A 24 -6.18 -9.61 0.57
CA LYS A 24 -6.94 -10.89 0.65
C LYS A 24 -7.17 -11.38 2.07
N ASP A 25 -6.25 -11.09 3.00
CA ASP A 25 -6.40 -11.50 4.40
C ASP A 25 -6.82 -10.29 5.24
N TYR A 26 -8.11 -10.16 5.55
CA TYR A 26 -8.57 -9.08 6.42
C TYR A 26 -8.22 -9.38 7.88
N GLU A 27 -7.45 -8.51 8.50
CA GLU A 27 -7.11 -8.62 9.93
C GLU A 27 -8.33 -8.33 10.80
N GLN A 28 -8.48 -9.07 11.90
CA GLN A 28 -9.59 -8.86 12.85
C GLN A 28 -9.50 -7.51 13.57
N LYS A 29 -8.28 -6.96 13.71
CA LYS A 29 -8.02 -5.71 14.41
C LYS A 29 -7.57 -4.64 13.41
N PRO A 30 -8.17 -3.43 13.44
CA PRO A 30 -7.77 -2.34 12.55
C PRO A 30 -6.32 -1.91 12.78
N ALA A 31 -5.81 -2.01 14.01
CA ALA A 31 -4.42 -1.70 14.36
C ALA A 31 -3.41 -2.60 13.62
N SER A 32 -3.75 -3.89 13.41
CA SER A 32 -2.90 -4.81 12.64
C SER A 32 -2.85 -4.38 11.17
N SER A 33 -4.01 -4.08 10.57
CA SER A 33 -4.09 -3.57 9.20
C SER A 33 -3.27 -2.29 9.03
N GLU A 34 -3.37 -1.36 9.97
CA GLU A 34 -2.61 -0.11 9.95
C GLU A 34 -1.10 -0.37 9.96
N ALA A 35 -0.60 -1.24 10.85
CA ALA A 35 0.80 -1.62 10.91
C ALA A 35 1.29 -2.21 9.58
N PHE A 36 0.47 -3.03 8.90
CA PHE A 36 0.82 -3.57 7.59
C PHE A 36 0.84 -2.51 6.49
N ILE A 37 -0.01 -1.48 6.53
CA ILE A 37 0.05 -0.35 5.58
C ILE A 37 1.40 0.37 5.73
N TRP A 38 1.82 0.66 6.95
CA TRP A 38 3.12 1.30 7.22
C TRP A 38 4.28 0.46 6.72
N LEU A 39 4.25 -0.85 6.96
CA LEU A 39 5.28 -1.77 6.50
C LEU A 39 5.34 -1.84 4.96
N ALA A 40 4.18 -1.94 4.31
CA ALA A 40 4.08 -1.95 2.85
C ALA A 40 4.65 -0.67 2.21
N MET A 41 4.30 0.50 2.76
CA MET A 41 4.83 1.78 2.29
C MET A 41 6.33 1.91 2.52
N THR A 42 6.83 1.46 3.67
CA THR A 42 8.28 1.44 3.96
C THR A 42 9.03 0.57 2.95
N ALA A 43 8.52 -0.62 2.64
CA ALA A 43 9.14 -1.51 1.66
C ALA A 43 9.18 -0.89 0.23
N ILE A 44 8.11 -0.18 -0.17
CA ILE A 44 8.07 0.55 -1.44
C ILE A 44 9.10 1.69 -1.46
N LEU A 45 9.21 2.45 -0.37
CA LEU A 45 10.19 3.53 -0.24
C LEU A 45 11.62 2.99 -0.29
N LEU A 46 11.92 1.90 0.43
CA LEU A 46 13.25 1.29 0.42
C LEU A 46 13.66 0.84 -0.99
N ARG A 47 12.77 0.18 -1.74
CA ARG A 47 13.02 -0.20 -3.15
C ARG A 47 13.29 0.98 -4.07
N ARG A 48 12.80 2.17 -3.71
CA ARG A 48 13.00 3.41 -4.49
C ARG A 48 14.29 4.13 -4.10
N LEU A 49 14.65 4.08 -2.82
CA LEU A 49 15.87 4.71 -2.30
C LEU A 49 17.12 3.95 -2.71
N ALA A 50 17.06 2.61 -2.71
CA ALA A 50 18.14 1.75 -3.14
C ALA A 50 17.59 0.71 -4.13
N PRO A 51 17.52 1.05 -5.43
CA PRO A 51 17.28 0.05 -6.46
C PRO A 51 18.50 -0.88 -6.49
N VAL A 52 18.33 -2.09 -5.97
CA VAL A 52 19.31 -3.18 -6.08
C VAL A 52 19.37 -3.73 -7.50
#